data_AF-A0A250KTC6-F1
#
_entry.id   AF-A0A250KTC6-F1
#
_cell.length_a   1.000
_cell.length_b   1.000
_cell.length_c   1.000
_cell.angle_alpha   90.00
_cell.angle_beta   90.00
_cell.angle_gamma   90.00
#
_symmetry.space_group_name_H-M   'P 1'
#
loop_
_entity.id
_entity.type
_entity.pdbx_description
1 polymer ?
#
loop_
_entity_poly.entity_id
_entity_poly.type
_entity_poly.pdbx_seq_one_letter_code
_entity_poly.pdbx_strand_id
1 'polypeptide(L)'
;MHRSMLLIQPSKRNTKAFLGKVRQVLKDLRAVSQVTVIDTLNPILRGWANYHRSQMATRTFTRCDHHIWGALWRWTVRRHPNKGKRWIKAALFSAPEGS
;
A
#
# COMPACT_ATOMS: atom_id res chain seq x y z
N MET A 1 -1.86 -12.18 -37.72
CA MET A 1 -1.34 -12.74 -36.45
C MET A 1 -2.03 -12.03 -35.29
N HIS A 2 -2.99 -12.68 -34.63
CA HIS A 2 -3.65 -12.11 -33.45
C HIS A 2 -2.72 -12.31 -32.25
N ARG A 3 -2.10 -11.24 -31.77
CA ARG A 3 -1.37 -11.25 -30.51
C ARG A 3 -2.43 -11.28 -29.41
N SER A 4 -2.81 -12.47 -28.96
CA SER A 4 -3.69 -12.67 -27.81
C SER A 4 -2.93 -12.16 -26.57
N MET A 5 -2.99 -10.84 -26.38
CA MET A 5 -2.49 -10.18 -25.20
C MET A 5 -3.38 -10.66 -24.06
N LEU A 6 -2.94 -11.71 -23.36
CA LEU A 6 -3.51 -12.10 -22.07
C LEU A 6 -3.39 -10.86 -21.19
N LEU A 7 -4.47 -10.08 -21.13
CA LEU A 7 -4.70 -9.06 -20.12
C LEU A 7 -4.90 -9.82 -18.81
N ILE A 8 -3.80 -10.34 -18.28
CA ILE A 8 -3.71 -10.77 -16.90
C ILE A 8 -3.89 -9.46 -16.15
N GLN A 9 -5.12 -9.15 -15.75
CA GLN A 9 -5.42 -8.10 -14.80
C GLN A 9 -5.70 -8.78 -13.46
N PRO A 10 -5.36 -8.15 -12.33
CA PRO A 10 -5.83 -8.64 -11.04
C PRO A 10 -7.35 -8.70 -11.08
N SER A 11 -7.92 -9.86 -10.76
CA SER A 11 -9.36 -9.98 -10.62
C SER A 11 -9.85 -9.06 -9.49
N LYS A 12 -11.06 -8.52 -9.61
CA LYS A 12 -11.68 -7.70 -8.54
C LYS A 12 -11.64 -8.39 -7.18
N ARG A 13 -11.76 -9.73 -7.16
CA ARG A 13 -11.67 -10.56 -5.95
C ARG A 13 -10.27 -10.53 -5.34
N ASN A 14 -9.22 -10.73 -6.14
CA ASN A 14 -7.84 -10.70 -5.65
C ASN A 14 -7.48 -9.32 -5.09
N THR A 15 -7.84 -8.26 -5.82
CA THR A 15 -7.69 -6.89 -5.35
C THR A 15 -8.40 -6.63 -4.02
N LYS A 16 -9.66 -7.06 -3.89
CA LYS A 16 -10.43 -6.87 -2.65
C LYS A 16 -9.80 -7.64 -1.48
N ALA A 17 -9.34 -8.87 -1.71
CA ALA A 17 -8.67 -9.68 -0.70
C ALA A 17 -7.37 -9.02 -0.23
N PHE A 18 -6.55 -8.53 -1.17
CA PHE A 18 -5.31 -7.82 -0.87
C PHE A 18 -5.56 -6.54 -0.06
N LEU A 19 -6.50 -5.69 -0.49
CA LEU A 19 -6.88 -4.49 0.26
C LEU A 19 -7.44 -4.83 1.65
N GLY A 20 -8.16 -5.95 1.77
CA GLY A 20 -8.62 -6.48 3.05
C GLY A 20 -7.46 -6.82 3.97
N LYS A 21 -6.46 -7.55 3.47
CA LYS A 21 -5.24 -7.89 4.21
C LYS A 21 -4.50 -6.63 4.70
N VAL A 22 -4.29 -5.65 3.81
CA VAL A 22 -3.62 -4.38 4.18
C VAL A 22 -4.38 -3.65 5.29
N ARG A 23 -5.71 -3.57 5.20
CA ARG A 23 -6.54 -2.94 6.24
C ARG A 23 -6.48 -3.69 7.57
N GLN A 24 -6.46 -5.02 7.52
CA GLN A 24 -6.37 -5.84 8.72
C GLN A 24 -5.03 -5.64 9.42
N VAL A 25 -3.91 -5.69 8.68
CA VAL A 25 -2.57 -5.39 9.20
C VAL A 25 -2.53 -4.00 9.85
N LEU A 26 -3.06 -2.97 9.19
CA LEU A 26 -3.13 -1.62 9.77
C LEU A 26 -4.01 -1.53 11.03
N LYS A 27 -5.04 -2.38 11.14
CA LYS A 27 -5.92 -2.44 12.31
C LYS A 27 -5.21 -3.12 13.49
N ASP A 28 -4.49 -4.21 13.22
CA ASP A 28 -3.75 -4.97 14.22
C ASP A 28 -2.56 -4.14 14.74
N LEU A 29 -1.91 -3.39 13.86
CA LEU A 29 -0.82 -2.48 14.17
C LEU A 29 -1.31 -1.10 14.66
N ARG A 30 -2.48 -1.00 15.27
CA ARG A 30 -3.07 0.29 15.72
C ARG A 30 -2.24 1.00 16.79
N ALA A 31 -1.53 0.25 17.62
CA ALA A 31 -0.83 0.73 18.82
C ALA A 31 0.71 0.68 18.72
N VAL A 32 1.27 0.16 17.62
CA VAL A 32 2.73 0.01 17.47
C VAL A 32 3.40 1.28 16.92
N SER A 33 4.72 1.27 16.86
CA SER A 33 5.53 2.37 16.31
C SER A 33 5.31 2.52 14.80
N GLN A 34 5.54 3.74 14.28
CA GLN A 34 5.46 4.02 12.84
C GLN A 34 6.45 3.16 12.03
N VAL A 35 7.67 3.01 12.54
CA VAL A 35 8.73 2.21 11.89
C VAL A 35 8.25 0.77 11.71
N THR A 36 7.70 0.16 12.76
CA THR A 36 7.15 -1.20 12.71
C THR A 36 6.04 -1.36 11.66
N VAL A 37 5.17 -0.35 11.50
CA VAL A 37 4.11 -0.38 10.47
C VAL A 37 4.68 -0.29 9.06
N ILE A 38 5.64 0.60 8.86
CA ILE A 38 6.33 0.77 7.57
C ILE A 38 7.07 -0.52 7.21
N ASP A 39 7.83 -1.09 8.15
CA ASP A 39 8.59 -2.32 7.94
C ASP A 39 7.69 -3.53 7.68
N THR A 40 6.50 -3.58 8.30
CA THR A 40 5.53 -4.67 8.05
C THR A 40 4.82 -4.50 6.71
N LEU A 41 4.48 -3.26 6.31
CA LEU A 41 3.75 -3.00 5.08
C LEU A 41 4.63 -3.04 3.83
N ASN A 42 5.86 -2.55 3.90
CA ASN A 42 6.76 -2.45 2.74
C ASN A 42 6.94 -3.79 1.99
N PRO A 43 7.20 -4.94 2.66
CA PRO A 43 7.28 -6.24 1.99
C PRO A 43 5.95 -6.67 1.33
N ILE A 44 4.81 -6.37 1.95
CA ILE A 44 3.48 -6.71 1.42
C ILE A 44 3.20 -5.92 0.14
N LEU A 45 3.53 -4.62 0.14
CA LEU A 45 3.35 -3.74 -1.01
C LEU A 45 4.32 -4.09 -2.14
N ARG A 46 5.59 -4.39 -1.82
CA ARG A 46 6.59 -4.86 -2.79
C ARG A 46 6.19 -6.19 -3.41
N GLY A 47 5.72 -7.15 -2.60
CA GLY A 47 5.23 -8.44 -3.09
C GLY A 47 4.06 -8.28 -4.06
N TRP A 48 3.12 -7.38 -3.75
CA TRP A 48 2.01 -7.03 -4.63
C TRP A 48 2.48 -6.40 -5.94
N ALA A 49 3.35 -5.39 -5.88
CA ALA A 49 3.92 -4.76 -7.08
C ALA A 49 4.68 -5.77 -7.95
N ASN A 50 5.47 -6.66 -7.34
CA ASN A 50 6.24 -7.68 -8.05
C ASN A 50 5.36 -8.74 -8.72
N TYR A 51 4.36 -9.26 -8.02
CA TYR A 51 3.40 -10.24 -8.56
C TYR A 51 2.64 -9.72 -9.78
N HIS A 52 2.52 -8.40 -9.86
CA HIS A 52 1.71 -7.73 -10.85
C HIS A 52 2.50 -6.91 -11.88
N ARG A 53 3.83 -6.88 -11.80
CA ARG A 53 4.68 -6.04 -12.68
C ARG A 53 4.53 -6.33 -14.17
N SER A 54 4.20 -7.57 -14.53
CA SER A 54 4.04 -8.03 -15.92
C SER A 54 2.65 -7.77 -16.50
N GLN A 55 1.71 -7.35 -15.66
CA GLN A 55 0.31 -7.20 -16.00
C GLN A 55 0.08 -5.76 -16.50
N MET A 56 -0.35 -5.59 -17.75
CA MET A 56 -0.68 -4.27 -18.34
C MET A 56 -1.99 -3.69 -17.74
N ALA A 57 -2.10 -3.66 -16.42
CA ALA A 57 -3.30 -3.28 -15.67
C ALA A 57 -3.11 -1.95 -14.92
N THR A 58 -2.44 -0.98 -15.56
CA THR A 58 -2.03 0.31 -14.98
C THR A 58 -3.19 1.01 -14.25
N ARG A 59 -4.40 1.04 -14.83
CA ARG A 59 -5.60 1.62 -14.19
C ARG A 59 -6.05 0.89 -12.93
N THR A 60 -6.01 -0.45 -12.91
CA THR A 60 -6.36 -1.24 -11.73
C THR A 60 -5.31 -1.05 -10.64
N PHE A 61 -4.03 -0.94 -11.00
CA PHE A 61 -2.95 -0.62 -10.06
C PHE A 61 -3.13 0.75 -9.42
N THR A 62 -3.34 1.80 -10.20
CA THR A 62 -3.56 3.15 -9.67
C THR A 62 -4.70 3.19 -8.65
N ARG A 63 -5.80 2.47 -8.92
CA ARG A 63 -6.93 2.38 -7.98
C ARG A 63 -6.56 1.63 -6.69
N CYS A 64 -5.80 0.54 -6.79
CA CYS A 64 -5.32 -0.20 -5.61
C CYS A 64 -4.40 0.67 -4.77
N ASP A 65 -3.41 1.30 -5.40
CA ASP A 65 -2.43 2.17 -4.75
C ASP A 65 -3.12 3.34 -4.05
N HIS A 66 -4.13 3.94 -4.68
CA HIS A 66 -4.94 5.00 -4.06
C HIS A 66 -5.65 4.51 -2.78
N HIS A 67 -6.23 3.31 -2.79
CA HIS A 67 -6.90 2.75 -1.60
C HIS A 67 -5.92 2.40 -0.48
N ILE A 68 -4.74 1.88 -0.83
CA ILE A 68 -3.66 1.58 0.12
C ILE A 68 -3.16 2.87 0.75
N TRP A 69 -2.83 3.86 -0.08
CA TRP A 69 -2.37 5.17 0.36
C TRP A 69 -3.40 5.84 1.29
N GLY A 70 -4.69 5.81 0.94
CA GLY A 70 -5.74 6.37 1.78
C GLY A 70 -5.95 5.62 3.11
N ALA A 71 -5.65 4.31 3.17
CA ALA A 71 -5.68 3.57 4.43
C ALA A 71 -4.49 3.92 5.33
N LEU A 72 -3.29 3.97 4.74
CA LEU A 72 -2.05 4.35 5.41
C LEU A 72 -2.11 5.78 5.94
N TRP A 73 -2.55 6.73 5.11
CA TRP A 73 -2.72 8.13 5.48
C TRP A 73 -3.64 8.31 6.68
N ARG A 74 -4.81 7.65 6.67
CA ARG A 74 -5.76 7.70 7.80
C ARG A 74 -5.16 7.11 9.08
N TRP A 75 -4.40 6.02 8.97
CA TRP A 75 -3.72 5.43 10.11
C TRP A 75 -2.69 6.40 10.70
N THR A 76 -1.85 7.02 9.87
CA THR A 76 -0.79 7.94 10.32
C THR A 76 -1.38 9.22 10.91
N VAL A 77 -2.40 9.82 10.28
CA VAL A 77 -3.08 11.03 10.82
C VAL A 77 -3.71 10.74 12.18
N ARG A 78 -4.38 9.59 12.35
CA ARG A 78 -4.96 9.19 13.64
C ARG A 78 -3.91 9.04 14.74
N ARG A 79 -2.71 8.59 14.40
CA ARG A 79 -1.64 8.32 15.37
C ARG A 79 -0.92 9.59 15.83
N HIS A 80 -0.93 10.64 15.01
CA HIS A 80 -0.24 11.90 15.26
C HIS A 80 -1.20 13.10 15.25
N PRO A 81 -2.15 13.18 16.20
CA PRO A 81 -3.13 14.28 16.25
C PRO A 81 -2.45 15.66 16.39
N ASN A 82 -1.24 15.70 16.98
CA ASN A 82 -0.49 16.92 17.26
C ASN A 82 0.56 17.25 16.18
N LYS A 83 0.63 16.50 15.07
CA LYS A 83 1.58 16.76 13.98
C LYS A 83 0.84 17.19 12.72
N GLY A 84 1.37 18.21 12.06
CA GLY A 84 0.79 18.73 10.81
C GLY A 84 0.89 17.70 9.67
N LYS A 85 -0.07 17.76 8.73
CA LYS A 85 -0.13 16.89 7.53
C LYS A 85 1.18 16.89 6.72
N ARG A 86 1.90 18.02 6.67
CA ARG A 86 3.20 18.14 5.99
C ARG A 86 4.27 17.28 6.67
N TRP A 87 4.32 17.28 8.00
CA TRP A 87 5.22 16.43 8.77
C TRP A 87 4.88 14.96 8.60
N ILE A 88 3.58 14.60 8.62
CA ILE A 88 3.11 13.23 8.39
C ILE A 88 3.50 12.71 7.01
N LYS A 89 3.36 13.54 5.96
CA LYS A 89 3.81 13.19 4.60
C LYS A 89 5.32 12.95 4.59
N ALA A 90 6.10 13.85 5.17
CA ALA A 90 7.55 13.68 5.27
C ALA A 90 7.91 12.39 6.01
N ALA A 91 7.37 12.16 7.21
CA ALA A 91 7.66 10.95 7.99
C ALA A 91 7.28 9.63 7.29
N LEU A 92 6.31 9.65 6.38
CA LEU A 92 5.89 8.47 5.62
C LEU A 92 6.75 8.19 4.39
N PHE A 93 7.31 9.24 3.78
CA PHE A 93 8.09 9.17 2.53
C PHE A 93 9.58 9.42 2.73
N SER A 94 10.00 9.87 3.90
CA SER A 94 11.40 9.88 4.32
C SER A 94 11.80 8.43 4.56
N ALA A 95 12.71 7.95 3.72
CA ALA A 95 13.38 6.67 3.93
C ALA A 95 13.99 6.65 5.34
N PRO A 96 14.07 5.48 6.01
CA PRO A 96 14.99 5.36 7.12
C PRO A 96 16.38 5.74 6.59
N GLU A 97 16.92 6.84 7.10
CA GLU A 97 18.34 7.15 6.96
C GLU A 97 19.11 5.97 7.53
N GLY A 98 19.76 5.18 6.67
CA GLY A 98 20.59 4.03 7.04
C GLY A 98 19.95 2.68 6.79
N SER A 99 20.19 2.12 5.61
CA SER A 99 20.39 0.68 5.36
C SER A 99 21.22 0.51 4.09
#